data_AF-A0A843SS35-F1
#
_entry.id   AF-A0A843SS35-F1
#
_cell.length_a   1.000
_cell.length_b   1.000
_cell.length_c   1.000
_cell.angle_alpha   90.00
_cell.angle_beta   90.00
_cell.angle_gamma   90.00
#
_symmetry.space_group_name_H-M   'P 1'
#
loop_
_entity.id
_entity.type
_entity.pdbx_description
1 polymer ?
#
loop_
_entity_poly.entity_id
_entity_poly.type
_entity_poly.pdbx_seq_one_letter_code
_entity_poly.pdbx_strand_id
1 'polypeptide(L)'
;MPWIGRIHVVRLLSALCAFLVGLTSNPRSEARPAAQDPTPSGTIRIGVQRSRGYDVVALPIEAYIGRVLAGEALPGSDPAALEALAIAIRTYSTANRERHRVDGFDLCDQTHCQVMRTATLATERAATATAGRILWYDGIPASVFYSASCGGRTEKPSNVWPGAADPPYLPSRADDGCGGSPEWTADLTLGDLKRAFAAAGYRGTLTGLRVVGHNESGRVARLALDGLTPRFISGQDLRMAVGPTLGWRRIQSTAFKLRRSGDGYRFEGHGAGHGVGMCVIGSSKLAAAGESAQDILARYFPGAEIGELGGTRPTSTALARPVPAVDSVLTLPESDEGERAAIVPLIQRESDAVARALGLNPPARVVARFHPSVEAYERGSGQPWFTLGATINSELHLLPLAVLRDRGVLERTVRHELVHLMTDAAFAGRPAWVREGAAIHFAQGGTGSTARVSCPSDAELLRPVSAGALSDASTRARACFERQLAAGRTWREVR
;
A
#
# COMPACT_ATOMS: atom_id res chain seq x y z
N MET A 1 52.93 53.52 20.02
CA MET A 1 53.55 53.00 18.78
C MET A 1 52.47 52.91 17.71
N PRO A 2 52.65 53.55 16.54
CA PRO A 2 51.60 53.94 15.59
C PRO A 2 51.50 52.91 14.43
N TRP A 3 50.48 52.93 13.57
CA TRP A 3 50.46 53.63 12.25
C TRP A 3 49.07 53.33 11.63
N ILE A 4 48.18 54.28 11.32
CA ILE A 4 48.15 55.36 10.29
C ILE A 4 47.92 54.85 8.86
N GLY A 5 46.85 55.39 8.25
CA GLY A 5 46.55 55.45 6.81
C GLY A 5 45.03 55.37 6.54
N ARG A 6 44.18 56.41 6.72
CA ARG A 6 44.07 57.71 6.01
C ARG A 6 43.90 57.47 4.49
N ILE A 7 42.77 57.78 3.82
CA ILE A 7 42.35 59.14 3.41
C ILE A 7 40.99 59.12 2.67
N HIS A 8 40.10 60.02 3.12
CA HIS A 8 39.15 60.96 2.43
C HIS A 8 38.18 60.52 1.31
N VAL A 9 36.84 60.67 1.47
CA VAL A 9 35.98 61.89 1.39
C VAL A 9 35.80 62.35 -0.07
N VAL A 10 34.58 62.43 -0.64
CA VAL A 10 33.73 63.65 -0.83
C VAL A 10 32.46 63.15 -1.59
N ARG A 11 31.24 63.14 -1.05
CA ARG A 11 30.16 64.17 -1.08
C ARG A 11 29.92 64.94 -2.40
N LEU A 12 28.79 64.71 -3.08
CA LEU A 12 28.00 65.75 -3.76
C LEU A 12 26.61 65.15 -4.10
N LEU A 13 25.49 65.54 -3.49
CA LEU A 13 24.72 66.80 -3.54
C LEU A 13 23.79 66.94 -4.75
N SER A 14 22.54 67.33 -4.42
CA SER A 14 21.57 68.12 -5.19
C SER A 14 20.45 67.31 -5.87
N ALA A 15 19.19 67.37 -5.39
CA ALA A 15 18.18 68.44 -5.60
C ALA A 15 17.32 68.12 -6.85
N LEU A 16 16.02 68.43 -7.01
CA LEU A 16 15.08 69.35 -6.36
C LEU A 16 13.64 69.05 -6.93
N CYS A 17 12.61 69.55 -6.23
CA CYS A 17 11.25 69.95 -6.70
C CYS A 17 10.27 68.90 -7.26
N ALA A 18 9.09 68.63 -6.67
CA ALA A 18 7.90 69.46 -6.34
C ALA A 18 6.96 69.73 -7.54
N PHE A 19 5.74 69.16 -7.56
CA PHE A 19 4.44 69.87 -7.44
C PHE A 19 3.21 68.95 -7.67
N LEU A 20 2.04 69.44 -7.23
CA LEU A 20 0.77 68.81 -6.88
C LEU A 20 -0.25 68.51 -8.02
N VAL A 21 -1.06 67.46 -7.77
CA VAL A 21 -2.54 67.30 -7.91
C VAL A 21 -3.24 67.39 -9.28
N GLY A 22 -4.04 66.36 -9.59
CA GLY A 22 -5.20 66.44 -10.51
C GLY A 22 -5.81 65.08 -10.88
N LEU A 23 -7.07 64.85 -10.50
CA LEU A 23 -7.84 63.59 -10.55
C LEU A 23 -8.30 63.14 -11.96
N THR A 24 -8.40 61.81 -12.18
CA THR A 24 -9.60 61.12 -12.74
C THR A 24 -9.58 59.61 -12.40
N SER A 25 -10.73 59.10 -11.96
CA SER A 25 -11.15 57.69 -11.80
C SER A 25 -11.39 57.03 -13.17
N ASN A 26 -11.36 55.72 -13.45
CA ASN A 26 -11.77 54.48 -12.78
C ASN A 26 -11.16 53.27 -13.56
N PRO A 27 -11.59 52.00 -13.39
CA PRO A 27 -10.93 50.91 -12.68
C PRO A 27 -10.12 49.92 -13.54
N ARG A 28 -9.15 49.24 -12.91
CA ARG A 28 -8.40 48.11 -13.48
C ARG A 28 -9.29 46.86 -13.56
N SER A 29 -9.45 46.36 -14.77
CA SER A 29 -9.83 44.97 -15.05
C SER A 29 -8.71 44.04 -14.57
N GLU A 30 -8.90 43.37 -13.45
CA GLU A 30 -8.06 42.23 -13.07
C GLU A 30 -8.34 41.07 -14.03
N ALA A 31 -7.38 40.82 -14.91
CA ALA A 31 -7.36 39.64 -15.76
C ALA A 31 -7.31 38.39 -14.87
N ARG A 32 -8.34 37.55 -14.99
CA ARG A 32 -8.42 36.21 -14.41
C ARG A 32 -7.15 35.43 -14.85
N PRO A 33 -6.34 34.86 -13.94
CA PRO A 33 -5.22 34.04 -14.37
C PRO A 33 -5.78 32.85 -15.18
N ALA A 34 -5.25 32.70 -16.38
CA ALA A 34 -5.59 31.62 -17.29
C ALA A 34 -5.45 30.28 -16.55
N ALA A 35 -6.47 29.42 -16.70
CA ALA A 35 -6.39 28.03 -16.28
C ALA A 35 -5.16 27.41 -16.95
N GLN A 36 -4.22 26.93 -16.14
CA GLN A 36 -3.08 26.18 -16.64
C GLN A 36 -3.58 24.81 -17.07
N ASP A 37 -3.54 24.56 -18.38
CA ASP A 37 -3.62 23.20 -18.91
C ASP A 37 -2.49 22.34 -18.30
N PRO A 38 -2.75 21.06 -17.98
CA PRO A 38 -1.76 20.21 -17.33
C PRO A 38 -0.62 19.89 -18.30
N THR A 39 0.58 20.40 -18.02
CA THR A 39 1.80 20.04 -18.74
C THR A 39 2.30 18.65 -18.33
N PRO A 40 2.81 17.83 -19.27
CA PRO A 40 3.35 16.50 -18.99
C PRO A 40 4.84 16.56 -18.60
N SER A 41 5.20 16.56 -17.30
CA SER A 41 6.59 16.32 -16.83
C SER A 41 6.67 16.41 -15.30
N GLY A 42 6.78 15.28 -14.59
CA GLY A 42 6.77 15.26 -13.12
C GLY A 42 8.10 14.81 -12.52
N THR A 43 8.84 15.71 -11.88
CA THR A 43 9.96 15.35 -11.00
C THR A 43 9.43 14.53 -9.81
N ILE A 44 10.14 13.46 -9.42
CA ILE A 44 9.86 12.65 -8.22
C ILE A 44 10.94 12.89 -7.16
N ARG A 45 10.54 13.06 -5.90
CA ARG A 45 11.45 13.22 -4.76
C ARG A 45 11.69 11.88 -4.09
N ILE A 46 12.95 11.48 -3.95
CA ILE A 46 13.32 10.19 -3.38
C ILE A 46 14.16 10.37 -2.12
N GLY A 47 13.75 9.74 -1.02
CA GLY A 47 14.54 9.64 0.19
C GLY A 47 15.58 8.53 0.06
N VAL A 48 16.86 8.90 0.05
CA VAL A 48 18.00 7.99 -0.01
C VAL A 48 18.46 7.68 1.42
N GLN A 49 18.33 6.42 1.84
CA GLN A 49 18.61 5.98 3.20
C GLN A 49 20.07 6.27 3.60
N ARG A 50 20.24 6.93 4.75
CA ARG A 50 21.55 7.13 5.40
C ARG A 50 21.61 6.41 6.74
N SER A 51 22.77 6.50 7.40
CA SER A 51 22.96 5.95 8.75
C SER A 51 22.01 6.57 9.79
N ARG A 52 21.57 7.81 9.56
CA ARG A 52 20.48 8.47 10.30
C ARG A 52 19.62 9.28 9.32
N GLY A 53 18.37 8.86 9.09
CA GLY A 53 17.42 9.56 8.22
C GLY A 53 17.67 9.37 6.72
N TYR A 54 17.21 10.35 5.92
CA TYR A 54 17.23 10.31 4.46
C TYR A 54 17.82 11.59 3.86
N ASP A 55 18.56 11.45 2.77
CA ASP A 55 18.85 12.56 1.87
C ASP A 55 17.76 12.62 0.78
N VAL A 56 17.16 13.78 0.55
CA VAL A 56 16.13 13.93 -0.49
C VAL A 56 16.76 14.31 -1.82
N VAL A 57 16.55 13.47 -2.83
CA VAL A 57 17.00 13.69 -4.22
C VAL A 57 15.79 13.86 -5.13
N ALA A 58 15.70 14.98 -5.84
CA ALA A 58 14.68 15.21 -6.85
C ALA A 58 15.19 14.78 -8.23
N LEU A 59 14.43 13.94 -8.94
CA LEU A 59 14.83 13.36 -10.23
C LEU A 59 13.68 13.50 -11.23
N PRO A 60 13.96 13.78 -12.52
CA PRO A 60 12.97 13.54 -13.58
C PRO A 60 12.48 12.09 -13.50
N ILE A 61 11.16 11.87 -13.65
CA ILE A 61 10.58 10.53 -13.44
C ILE A 61 11.29 9.45 -14.27
N GLU A 62 11.61 9.70 -15.52
CA GLU A 62 12.26 8.70 -16.39
C GLU A 62 13.70 8.37 -15.96
N ALA A 63 14.43 9.36 -15.41
CA ALA A 63 15.74 9.10 -14.82
C ALA A 63 15.61 8.24 -13.55
N TYR A 64 14.56 8.46 -12.75
CA TYR A 64 14.25 7.60 -11.61
C TYR A 64 13.91 6.17 -12.06
N ILE A 65 13.04 5.99 -13.06
CA ILE A 65 12.70 4.66 -13.60
C ILE A 65 13.95 3.92 -14.07
N GLY A 66 14.85 4.59 -14.81
CA GLY A 66 16.13 3.99 -15.23
C GLY A 66 17.01 3.52 -14.07
N ARG A 67 17.03 4.26 -12.96
CA ARG A 67 17.78 3.90 -11.75
C ARG A 67 17.14 2.77 -10.96
N VAL A 68 15.81 2.71 -10.90
CA VAL A 68 15.09 1.60 -10.26
C VAL A 68 15.25 0.32 -11.07
N LEU A 69 15.16 0.39 -12.40
CA LEU A 69 15.44 -0.75 -13.27
C LEU A 69 16.83 -1.33 -12.99
N ALA A 70 17.85 -0.49 -12.83
CA ALA A 70 19.20 -0.94 -12.51
C ALA A 70 19.32 -1.59 -11.11
N GLY A 71 18.38 -1.32 -10.19
CA GLY A 71 18.33 -1.92 -8.86
C GLY A 71 17.47 -3.17 -8.74
N GLU A 72 16.41 -3.27 -9.54
CA GLU A 72 15.36 -4.27 -9.40
C GLU A 72 15.36 -5.32 -10.53
N ALA A 73 15.88 -4.99 -11.71
CA ALA A 73 15.91 -5.93 -12.84
C ALA A 73 16.97 -7.01 -12.64
N LEU A 74 16.73 -8.20 -13.23
CA LEU A 74 17.76 -9.22 -13.33
C LEU A 74 18.87 -8.70 -14.27
N PRO A 75 20.16 -8.72 -13.86
CA PRO A 75 21.26 -8.27 -14.72
C PRO A 75 21.27 -8.99 -16.06
N GLY A 76 21.43 -8.24 -17.15
CA GLY A 76 21.43 -8.79 -18.50
C GLY A 76 20.05 -9.15 -19.06
N SER A 77 18.96 -8.71 -18.44
CA SER A 77 17.61 -8.89 -18.99
C SER A 77 17.44 -8.24 -20.35
N ASP A 78 16.70 -8.92 -21.23
CA ASP A 78 16.36 -8.44 -22.57
C ASP A 78 15.45 -7.19 -22.54
N PRO A 79 15.45 -6.38 -23.62
CA PRO A 79 14.67 -5.15 -23.68
C PRO A 79 13.20 -5.31 -23.29
N ALA A 80 12.52 -6.36 -23.75
CA ALA A 80 11.11 -6.59 -23.44
C ALA A 80 10.84 -6.76 -21.93
N ALA A 81 11.73 -7.43 -21.20
CA ALA A 81 11.61 -7.57 -19.75
C ALA A 81 11.88 -6.25 -19.03
N LEU A 82 12.88 -5.48 -19.50
CA LEU A 82 13.19 -4.16 -18.95
C LEU A 82 12.04 -3.17 -19.18
N GLU A 83 11.42 -3.19 -20.37
CA GLU A 83 10.28 -2.35 -20.72
C GLU A 83 9.03 -2.71 -19.92
N ALA A 84 8.72 -4.01 -19.77
CA ALA A 84 7.62 -4.47 -18.93
C ALA A 84 7.81 -4.02 -17.47
N LEU A 85 9.02 -4.22 -16.92
CA LEU A 85 9.33 -3.79 -15.57
C LEU A 85 9.31 -2.26 -15.44
N ALA A 86 9.74 -1.50 -16.46
CA ALA A 86 9.69 -0.04 -16.46
C ALA A 86 8.26 0.49 -16.30
N ILE A 87 7.31 -0.10 -17.05
CA ILE A 87 5.88 0.22 -16.96
C ILE A 87 5.33 -0.13 -15.58
N ALA A 88 5.67 -1.30 -15.03
CA ALA A 88 5.24 -1.70 -13.68
C ALA A 88 5.82 -0.79 -12.59
N ILE A 89 7.11 -0.44 -12.67
CA ILE A 89 7.78 0.52 -11.79
C ILE A 89 7.05 1.84 -11.84
N ARG A 90 6.85 2.42 -13.04
CA ARG A 90 6.19 3.72 -13.20
C ARG A 90 4.78 3.72 -12.66
N THR A 91 4.03 2.65 -12.90
CA THR A 91 2.68 2.47 -12.35
C THR A 91 2.72 2.46 -10.82
N TYR A 92 3.64 1.70 -10.22
CA TYR A 92 3.84 1.69 -8.76
C TYR A 92 4.18 3.10 -8.25
N SER A 93 5.11 3.80 -8.90
CA SER A 93 5.56 5.11 -8.46
C SER A 93 4.46 6.16 -8.54
N THR A 94 3.61 6.08 -9.57
CA THR A 94 2.43 6.94 -9.74
C THR A 94 1.37 6.63 -8.68
N ALA A 95 1.03 5.35 -8.48
CA ALA A 95 0.00 4.93 -7.54
C ALA A 95 0.40 5.12 -6.07
N ASN A 96 1.70 5.12 -5.77
CA ASN A 96 2.24 5.28 -4.42
C ASN A 96 2.99 6.61 -4.24
N ARG A 97 2.74 7.60 -5.11
CA ARG A 97 3.34 8.92 -4.95
C ARG A 97 2.91 9.51 -3.61
N GLU A 98 3.80 10.28 -2.99
CA GLU A 98 3.59 10.91 -1.67
C GLU A 98 3.53 9.94 -0.47
N ARG A 99 3.90 8.68 -0.65
CA ARG A 99 3.99 7.69 0.45
C ARG A 99 4.82 8.19 1.63
N HIS A 100 5.90 8.92 1.35
CA HIS A 100 6.78 9.52 2.35
C HIS A 100 6.64 11.04 2.46
N ARG A 101 5.48 11.61 2.12
CA ARG A 101 5.31 13.07 2.11
C ARG A 101 5.68 13.71 3.44
N VAL A 102 5.40 13.00 4.54
CA VAL A 102 5.75 13.40 5.91
C VAL A 102 7.26 13.51 6.12
N ASP A 103 8.04 12.62 5.49
CA ASP A 103 9.50 12.64 5.52
C ASP A 103 10.10 13.66 4.51
N GLY A 104 9.25 14.38 3.77
CA GLY A 104 9.65 15.41 2.81
C GLY A 104 9.92 14.91 1.38
N PHE A 105 9.62 13.64 1.08
CA PHE A 105 9.86 13.03 -0.23
C PHE A 105 8.70 12.13 -0.67
N ASP A 106 8.71 11.61 -1.90
CA ASP A 106 7.58 10.84 -2.44
C ASP A 106 7.75 9.34 -2.17
N LEU A 107 8.92 8.76 -2.47
CA LEU A 107 9.29 7.34 -2.26
C LEU A 107 10.70 7.22 -1.68
N CYS A 108 11.10 6.07 -1.11
CA CYS A 108 12.49 5.83 -0.71
C CYS A 108 13.21 4.80 -1.58
N ASP A 109 14.52 4.64 -1.38
CA ASP A 109 15.39 3.70 -2.10
C ASP A 109 15.54 2.31 -1.43
N GLN A 110 14.57 1.94 -0.59
CA GLN A 110 14.55 0.66 0.14
C GLN A 110 13.57 -0.35 -0.45
N THR A 111 13.66 -1.59 0.04
CA THR A 111 12.84 -2.73 -0.41
C THR A 111 11.35 -2.61 -0.15
N HIS A 112 10.90 -1.66 0.70
CA HIS A 112 9.46 -1.37 0.85
C HIS A 112 8.95 -0.31 -0.13
N CYS A 113 9.84 0.40 -0.82
CA CYS A 113 9.53 1.24 -1.96
C CYS A 113 10.15 0.64 -3.21
N GLN A 114 11.25 1.19 -3.73
CA GLN A 114 11.93 0.69 -4.91
C GLN A 114 13.42 1.00 -4.82
N VAL A 115 14.29 0.01 -5.01
CA VAL A 115 15.74 0.17 -4.85
C VAL A 115 16.33 0.90 -6.06
N MET A 116 17.06 1.98 -5.81
CA MET A 116 17.80 2.70 -6.86
C MET A 116 19.27 2.27 -6.95
N ARG A 117 19.76 2.10 -8.17
CA ARG A 117 21.20 1.99 -8.49
C ARG A 117 21.61 3.04 -9.53
N THR A 118 22.89 3.04 -9.91
CA THR A 118 23.36 3.82 -11.07
C THR A 118 22.74 3.22 -12.32
N ALA A 119 22.07 4.04 -13.12
CA ALA A 119 21.46 3.59 -14.37
C ALA A 119 22.52 3.10 -15.35
N THR A 120 22.13 2.13 -16.18
CA THR A 120 22.90 1.67 -17.34
C THR A 120 22.24 2.18 -18.62
N LEU A 121 22.98 2.15 -19.74
CA LEU A 121 22.43 2.52 -21.04
C LEU A 121 21.20 1.68 -21.42
N ALA A 122 21.17 0.40 -21.06
CA ALA A 122 20.02 -0.48 -21.33
C ALA A 122 18.78 -0.06 -20.52
N THR A 123 18.95 0.26 -19.24
CA THR A 123 17.85 0.66 -18.36
C THR A 123 17.32 2.06 -18.70
N GLU A 124 18.19 2.98 -19.12
CA GLU A 124 17.77 4.31 -19.61
C GLU A 124 16.99 4.22 -20.91
N ARG A 125 17.41 3.35 -21.84
CA ARG A 125 16.69 3.10 -23.09
C ARG A 125 15.31 2.52 -22.82
N ALA A 126 15.19 1.52 -21.95
CA ALA A 126 13.89 0.92 -21.62
C ALA A 126 12.94 1.90 -20.91
N ALA A 127 13.46 2.72 -19.99
CA ALA A 127 12.68 3.79 -19.36
C ALA A 127 12.17 4.77 -20.42
N THR A 128 13.05 5.26 -21.29
CA THR A 128 12.72 6.21 -22.36
C THR A 128 11.74 5.63 -23.38
N ALA A 129 11.93 4.38 -23.81
CA ALA A 129 11.07 3.70 -24.79
C ALA A 129 9.63 3.49 -24.28
N THR A 130 9.45 3.48 -22.96
CA THR A 130 8.15 3.31 -22.29
C THR A 130 7.69 4.56 -21.56
N ALA A 131 8.32 5.71 -21.83
CA ALA A 131 8.02 6.96 -21.13
C ALA A 131 6.52 7.26 -21.17
N GLY A 132 5.96 7.67 -20.03
CA GLY A 132 4.53 7.94 -19.89
C GLY A 132 3.62 6.71 -19.78
N ARG A 133 4.06 5.51 -20.15
CA ARG A 133 3.21 4.31 -20.10
C ARG A 133 3.08 3.74 -18.69
N ILE A 134 1.85 3.52 -18.26
CA ILE A 134 1.47 2.85 -17.01
C ILE A 134 0.38 1.81 -17.26
N LEU A 135 0.12 0.95 -16.27
CA LEU A 135 -1.00 0.03 -16.26
C LEU A 135 -2.24 0.70 -15.66
N TRP A 136 -3.35 0.57 -16.36
CA TRP A 136 -4.68 1.00 -15.95
C TRP A 136 -5.56 -0.20 -15.69
N TYR A 137 -6.44 -0.09 -14.70
CA TYR A 137 -7.53 -1.03 -14.50
C TYR A 137 -8.78 -0.26 -14.08
N ASP A 138 -9.89 -0.49 -14.78
CA ASP A 138 -11.16 0.19 -14.51
C ASP A 138 -11.06 1.73 -14.46
N GLY A 139 -10.29 2.29 -15.40
CA GLY A 139 -10.16 3.75 -15.56
C GLY A 139 -9.26 4.46 -14.53
N ILE A 140 -8.64 3.73 -13.60
CA ILE A 140 -7.63 4.26 -12.66
C ILE A 140 -6.28 3.56 -12.83
N PRO A 141 -5.16 4.19 -12.41
CA PRO A 141 -3.87 3.52 -12.37
C PRO A 141 -3.96 2.25 -11.51
N ALA A 142 -3.50 1.12 -12.05
CA ALA A 142 -3.55 -0.16 -11.36
C ALA A 142 -2.61 -0.16 -10.15
N SER A 143 -3.05 -0.70 -9.01
CA SER A 143 -2.15 -1.01 -7.89
C SER A 143 -1.34 -2.26 -8.25
N VAL A 144 -0.06 -2.09 -8.56
CA VAL A 144 0.81 -3.18 -9.02
C VAL A 144 1.88 -3.50 -8.00
N PHE A 145 2.35 -4.74 -8.00
CA PHE A 145 3.48 -5.18 -7.18
C PHE A 145 4.39 -6.05 -8.02
N TYR A 146 5.65 -6.14 -7.64
CA TYR A 146 6.61 -7.03 -8.28
C TYR A 146 7.63 -7.53 -7.25
N SER A 147 8.17 -8.72 -7.48
CA SER A 147 9.21 -9.30 -6.63
C SER A 147 10.24 -10.06 -7.45
N ALA A 148 11.43 -10.28 -6.89
CA ALA A 148 12.51 -10.97 -7.57
C ALA A 148 12.06 -12.32 -8.16
N SER A 149 11.34 -13.13 -7.38
CA SER A 149 10.67 -14.32 -7.89
C SER A 149 9.42 -14.74 -7.10
N CYS A 150 8.35 -15.09 -7.84
CA CYS A 150 7.15 -15.66 -7.26
C CYS A 150 7.33 -17.13 -6.81
N GLY A 151 8.39 -17.82 -7.25
CA GLY A 151 8.65 -19.20 -6.90
C GLY A 151 7.71 -20.20 -7.60
N GLY A 152 7.27 -19.90 -8.82
CA GLY A 152 6.50 -20.82 -9.67
C GLY A 152 4.98 -20.66 -9.56
N ARG A 153 4.50 -19.84 -8.63
CA ARG A 153 3.09 -19.43 -8.55
C ARG A 153 2.98 -18.04 -7.92
N THR A 154 2.26 -17.12 -8.56
CA THR A 154 1.97 -15.80 -8.01
C THR A 154 1.05 -15.89 -6.80
N GLU A 155 1.05 -14.84 -5.99
CA GLU A 155 0.31 -14.76 -4.73
C GLU A 155 -0.74 -13.64 -4.77
N LYS A 156 -1.82 -13.82 -4.01
CA LYS A 156 -2.84 -12.80 -3.74
C LYS A 156 -2.33 -11.77 -2.72
N PRO A 157 -2.59 -10.46 -2.91
CA PRO A 157 -2.18 -9.44 -1.94
C PRO A 157 -2.62 -9.72 -0.50
N SER A 158 -3.87 -10.17 -0.28
CA SER A 158 -4.43 -10.42 1.05
C SER A 158 -3.68 -11.50 1.85
N ASN A 159 -3.00 -12.42 1.17
CA ASN A 159 -2.19 -13.47 1.77
C ASN A 159 -0.81 -12.96 2.24
N VAL A 160 -0.37 -11.80 1.77
CA VAL A 160 0.92 -11.18 2.13
C VAL A 160 0.72 -10.00 3.08
N TRP A 161 -0.26 -9.16 2.78
CA TRP A 161 -0.55 -7.94 3.52
C TRP A 161 -1.97 -8.02 4.09
N PRO A 162 -2.13 -8.15 5.42
CA PRO A 162 -3.44 -8.20 6.06
C PRO A 162 -4.33 -7.01 5.66
N GLY A 163 -5.57 -7.29 5.24
CA GLY A 163 -6.52 -6.28 4.81
C GLY A 163 -6.32 -5.75 3.38
N ALA A 164 -5.31 -6.24 2.64
CA ALA A 164 -5.15 -5.94 1.22
C ALA A 164 -6.32 -6.51 0.39
N ALA A 165 -6.74 -5.77 -0.64
CA ALA A 165 -7.74 -6.25 -1.59
C ALA A 165 -7.07 -7.23 -2.56
N ASP A 166 -7.86 -8.17 -3.08
CA ASP A 166 -7.44 -9.11 -4.12
C ASP A 166 -8.06 -8.68 -5.46
N PRO A 167 -7.52 -7.64 -6.14
CA PRO A 167 -8.08 -7.22 -7.40
C PRO A 167 -7.96 -8.36 -8.43
N PRO A 168 -8.90 -8.47 -9.38
CA PRO A 168 -8.91 -9.57 -10.35
C PRO A 168 -7.64 -9.69 -11.20
N TYR A 169 -6.91 -8.59 -11.37
CA TYR A 169 -5.64 -8.50 -12.09
C TYR A 169 -4.40 -8.84 -11.22
N LEU A 170 -4.56 -9.23 -9.95
CA LEU A 170 -3.51 -9.82 -9.11
C LEU A 170 -3.88 -11.23 -8.60
N PRO A 171 -4.18 -12.19 -9.48
CA PRO A 171 -4.57 -13.53 -9.08
C PRO A 171 -3.36 -14.38 -8.65
N SER A 172 -3.63 -15.44 -7.87
CA SER A 172 -2.66 -16.53 -7.70
C SER A 172 -2.71 -17.47 -8.90
N ARG A 173 -1.63 -17.52 -9.69
CA ARG A 173 -1.53 -18.28 -10.94
C ARG A 173 -0.18 -18.96 -11.07
N ALA A 174 -0.15 -20.14 -11.67
CA ALA A 174 1.11 -20.82 -11.98
C ALA A 174 1.97 -19.95 -12.92
N ASP A 175 3.28 -19.97 -12.68
CA ASP A 175 4.27 -19.20 -13.44
C ASP A 175 5.40 -20.13 -13.90
N ASP A 176 5.30 -20.57 -15.15
CA ASP A 176 6.32 -21.33 -15.87
C ASP A 176 7.56 -20.48 -16.20
N GLY A 177 7.43 -19.15 -16.21
CA GLY A 177 8.49 -18.20 -16.48
C GLY A 177 9.62 -18.40 -15.49
N CYS A 178 9.38 -18.25 -14.19
CA CYS A 178 10.42 -18.54 -13.21
C CYS A 178 10.60 -20.04 -12.93
N GLY A 179 9.55 -20.85 -13.10
CA GLY A 179 9.60 -22.30 -12.93
C GLY A 179 10.04 -22.74 -11.53
N GLY A 180 9.70 -21.96 -10.49
CA GLY A 180 10.15 -22.21 -9.12
C GLY A 180 11.48 -21.56 -8.74
N SER A 181 12.30 -21.11 -9.70
CA SER A 181 13.64 -20.57 -9.39
C SER A 181 13.60 -19.25 -8.59
N PRO A 182 14.61 -18.94 -7.75
CA PRO A 182 15.69 -19.83 -7.33
C PRO A 182 15.25 -20.76 -6.20
N GLU A 183 15.89 -21.92 -6.10
CA GLU A 183 15.83 -22.73 -4.88
C GLU A 183 16.80 -22.18 -3.84
N TRP A 184 16.46 -22.33 -2.56
CA TRP A 184 17.30 -21.92 -1.45
C TRP A 184 17.12 -22.82 -0.23
N THR A 185 18.18 -22.97 0.55
CA THR A 185 18.17 -23.69 1.82
C THR A 185 18.73 -22.84 2.94
N ALA A 186 18.18 -22.98 4.14
CA ALA A 186 18.75 -22.37 5.33
C ALA A 186 18.63 -23.31 6.53
N ASP A 187 19.71 -23.46 7.27
CA ASP A 187 19.72 -24.10 8.59
C ASP A 187 19.76 -23.01 9.66
N LEU A 188 18.77 -23.00 10.55
CA LEU A 188 18.69 -22.08 11.68
C LEU A 188 18.61 -22.87 12.97
N THR A 189 19.52 -22.61 13.91
CA THR A 189 19.49 -23.27 15.24
C THR A 189 18.30 -22.77 16.05
N LEU A 190 17.87 -23.54 17.06
CA LEU A 190 16.85 -23.05 17.99
C LEU A 190 17.31 -21.77 18.72
N GLY A 191 18.61 -21.64 18.98
CA GLY A 191 19.20 -20.42 19.53
C GLY A 191 19.04 -19.20 18.63
N ASP A 192 19.26 -19.35 17.31
CA ASP A 192 19.07 -18.28 16.33
C ASP A 192 17.61 -17.81 16.30
N LEU A 193 16.68 -18.75 16.21
CA LEU A 193 15.25 -18.45 16.20
C LEU A 193 14.79 -17.78 17.50
N LYS A 194 15.28 -18.24 18.67
CA LYS A 194 15.00 -17.58 19.95
C LYS A 194 15.46 -16.13 19.97
N ARG A 195 16.67 -15.84 19.49
CA ARG A 195 17.19 -14.47 19.41
C ARG A 195 16.36 -13.60 18.47
N ALA A 196 16.02 -14.12 17.29
CA ALA A 196 15.21 -13.41 16.30
C ALA A 196 13.80 -13.08 16.84
N PHE A 197 13.11 -14.07 17.44
CA PHE A 197 11.78 -13.84 18.00
C PHE A 197 11.80 -12.91 19.22
N ALA A 198 12.81 -13.01 20.10
CA ALA A 198 12.96 -12.10 21.22
C ALA A 198 13.19 -10.65 20.74
N ALA A 199 14.06 -10.45 19.74
CA ALA A 199 14.29 -9.14 19.15
C ALA A 199 13.04 -8.56 18.47
N ALA A 200 12.18 -9.43 17.92
CA ALA A 200 10.90 -9.05 17.34
C ALA A 200 9.76 -8.89 18.38
N GLY A 201 10.06 -8.97 19.69
CA GLY A 201 9.11 -8.70 20.78
C GLY A 201 8.22 -9.87 21.20
N TYR A 202 8.50 -11.09 20.76
CA TYR A 202 7.74 -12.27 21.16
C TYR A 202 8.04 -12.67 22.61
N ARG A 203 7.00 -13.06 23.35
CA ARG A 203 7.11 -13.44 24.77
C ARG A 203 7.20 -14.96 24.93
N GLY A 204 7.99 -15.41 25.90
CA GLY A 204 8.17 -16.83 26.21
C GLY A 204 9.47 -17.40 25.66
N THR A 205 9.55 -18.73 25.52
CA THR A 205 10.74 -19.41 24.97
C THR A 205 10.31 -20.41 23.91
N LEU A 206 10.83 -20.26 22.69
CA LEU A 206 10.54 -21.18 21.60
C LEU A 206 11.07 -22.59 21.94
N THR A 207 10.19 -23.58 21.87
CA THR A 207 10.49 -25.00 22.05
C THR A 207 10.19 -25.84 20.81
N GLY A 208 9.29 -25.36 19.95
CA GLY A 208 8.86 -26.04 18.73
C GLY A 208 8.39 -25.06 17.66
N LEU A 209 8.69 -25.36 16.39
CA LEU A 209 8.23 -24.62 15.22
C LEU A 209 7.69 -25.60 14.19
N ARG A 210 6.44 -25.41 13.76
CA ARG A 210 5.78 -26.31 12.80
C ARG A 210 4.93 -25.52 11.81
N VAL A 211 4.97 -25.91 10.53
CA VAL A 211 4.02 -25.42 9.53
C VAL A 211 2.68 -26.10 9.77
N VAL A 212 1.62 -25.32 9.86
CA VAL A 212 0.25 -25.81 10.14
C VAL A 212 -0.78 -25.34 9.11
N GLY A 213 -0.38 -24.57 8.11
CA GLY A 213 -1.26 -24.15 7.02
C GLY A 213 -0.53 -23.52 5.85
N HIS A 214 -1.08 -23.72 4.66
CA HIS A 214 -0.64 -23.12 3.40
C HIS A 214 -1.80 -22.37 2.75
N ASN A 215 -1.49 -21.40 1.91
CA ASN A 215 -2.48 -20.73 1.07
C ASN A 215 -2.59 -21.40 -0.32
N GLU A 216 -3.41 -20.83 -1.19
CA GLU A 216 -3.66 -21.33 -2.56
C GLU A 216 -2.41 -21.35 -3.45
N SER A 217 -1.38 -20.54 -3.15
CA SER A 217 -0.12 -20.55 -3.89
C SER A 217 0.84 -21.66 -3.42
N GLY A 218 0.51 -22.33 -2.30
CA GLY A 218 1.39 -23.28 -1.63
C GLY A 218 2.38 -22.62 -0.65
N ARG A 219 2.33 -21.29 -0.47
CA ARG A 219 3.14 -20.58 0.52
C ARG A 219 2.64 -20.84 1.94
N VAL A 220 3.57 -20.83 2.91
CA VAL A 220 3.30 -21.02 4.33
C VAL A 220 2.45 -19.87 4.85
N ALA A 221 1.17 -20.16 5.09
CA ALA A 221 0.20 -19.21 5.61
C ALA A 221 0.20 -19.18 7.14
N ARG A 222 0.53 -20.30 7.80
CA ARG A 222 0.46 -20.42 9.26
C ARG A 222 1.53 -21.34 9.83
N LEU A 223 2.20 -20.85 10.87
CA LEU A 223 3.18 -21.55 11.70
C LEU A 223 2.69 -21.60 13.14
N ALA A 224 2.91 -22.72 13.82
CA ALA A 224 2.77 -22.87 15.26
C ALA A 224 4.12 -22.63 15.95
N LEU A 225 4.12 -21.80 16.99
CA LEU A 225 5.27 -21.48 17.84
C LEU A 225 5.05 -22.07 19.23
N ASP A 226 5.50 -23.29 19.46
CA ASP A 226 5.32 -23.96 20.75
C ASP A 226 6.19 -23.24 21.81
N GLY A 227 5.55 -22.73 22.87
CA GLY A 227 6.22 -22.00 23.97
C GLY A 227 6.35 -20.48 23.78
N LEU A 228 5.86 -19.91 22.68
CA LEU A 228 5.79 -18.46 22.47
C LEU A 228 4.36 -17.92 22.50
N THR A 229 4.24 -16.63 22.80
CA THR A 229 3.02 -15.82 22.61
C THR A 229 3.32 -14.67 21.64
N PRO A 230 2.57 -14.53 20.53
CA PRO A 230 1.45 -15.40 20.12
C PRO A 230 1.91 -16.81 19.69
N ARG A 231 1.04 -17.80 19.89
CA ARG A 231 1.30 -19.22 19.55
C ARG A 231 1.24 -19.52 18.04
N PHE A 232 0.72 -18.59 17.25
CA PHE A 232 0.60 -18.74 15.80
C PHE A 232 1.02 -17.45 15.10
N ILE A 233 1.74 -17.62 13.99
CA ILE A 233 2.19 -16.52 13.12
C ILE A 233 2.05 -16.92 11.65
N SER A 234 2.14 -15.96 10.74
CA SER A 234 2.27 -16.22 9.30
C SER A 234 3.71 -16.54 8.90
N GLY A 235 3.91 -17.08 7.68
CA GLY A 235 5.24 -17.19 7.11
C GLY A 235 5.92 -15.83 6.91
N GLN A 236 5.13 -14.77 6.69
CA GLN A 236 5.65 -13.41 6.54
C GLN A 236 6.13 -12.86 7.89
N ASP A 237 5.41 -13.10 8.98
CA ASP A 237 5.85 -12.72 10.32
C ASP A 237 7.18 -13.40 10.69
N LEU A 238 7.37 -14.67 10.30
CA LEU A 238 8.64 -15.36 10.47
C LEU A 238 9.76 -14.64 9.70
N ARG A 239 9.53 -14.28 8.43
CA ARG A 239 10.51 -13.49 7.65
C ARG A 239 10.84 -12.17 8.33
N MET A 240 9.84 -11.46 8.84
CA MET A 240 10.03 -10.17 9.51
C MET A 240 10.73 -10.31 10.86
N ALA A 241 10.56 -11.43 11.58
CA ALA A 241 11.30 -11.70 12.81
C ALA A 241 12.76 -12.12 12.55
N VAL A 242 12.99 -12.94 11.53
CA VAL A 242 14.32 -13.49 11.19
C VAL A 242 15.19 -12.48 10.45
N GLY A 243 14.61 -11.72 9.52
CA GLY A 243 15.34 -10.83 8.60
C GLY A 243 16.24 -9.80 9.29
N PRO A 244 15.73 -8.96 10.20
CA PRO A 244 16.51 -7.94 10.89
C PRO A 244 17.65 -8.51 11.75
N THR A 245 17.46 -9.68 12.37
CA THR A 245 18.44 -10.26 13.30
C THR A 245 19.45 -11.18 12.62
N LEU A 246 19.04 -11.94 11.61
CA LEU A 246 19.84 -13.02 11.00
C LEU A 246 20.12 -12.80 9.51
N GLY A 247 19.55 -11.75 8.93
CA GLY A 247 19.71 -11.36 7.53
C GLY A 247 18.57 -11.86 6.64
N TRP A 248 18.11 -10.99 5.72
CA TRP A 248 17.01 -11.24 4.79
C TRP A 248 17.24 -12.38 3.79
N ARG A 249 18.49 -12.86 3.64
CA ARG A 249 18.82 -13.99 2.76
C ARG A 249 18.55 -15.37 3.39
N ARG A 250 18.26 -15.43 4.70
CA ARG A 250 17.98 -16.68 5.41
C ARG A 250 16.62 -17.26 5.04
N ILE A 251 15.59 -16.41 4.98
CA ILE A 251 14.24 -16.80 4.58
C ILE A 251 13.81 -15.89 3.43
N GLN A 252 14.08 -16.34 2.20
CA GLN A 252 13.96 -15.49 1.01
C GLN A 252 12.51 -15.33 0.54
N SER A 253 11.66 -16.32 0.82
CA SER A 253 10.23 -16.31 0.50
C SER A 253 9.44 -17.03 1.59
N THR A 254 8.12 -17.00 1.49
CA THR A 254 7.22 -17.83 2.32
C THR A 254 6.91 -19.18 1.67
N ALA A 255 7.50 -19.48 0.51
CA ALA A 255 7.34 -20.74 -0.21
C ALA A 255 8.45 -21.70 0.22
N PHE A 256 8.27 -22.34 1.39
CA PHE A 256 9.26 -23.25 1.94
C PHE A 256 8.64 -24.44 2.67
N LYS A 257 9.40 -25.53 2.71
CA LYS A 257 9.20 -26.66 3.62
C LYS A 257 10.08 -26.47 4.85
N LEU A 258 9.57 -26.94 5.98
CA LEU A 258 10.25 -26.89 7.26
C LEU A 258 10.43 -28.31 7.80
N ARG A 259 11.65 -28.66 8.20
CA ARG A 259 11.91 -29.89 8.94
C ARG A 259 12.86 -29.65 10.11
N ARG A 260 12.70 -30.41 11.18
CA ARG A 260 13.65 -30.41 12.29
C ARG A 260 14.98 -30.98 11.80
N SER A 261 16.08 -30.33 12.17
CA SER A 261 17.43 -30.71 11.76
C SER A 261 18.39 -30.38 12.90
N GLY A 262 19.00 -31.40 13.51
CA GLY A 262 19.85 -31.22 14.70
C GLY A 262 19.14 -30.50 15.85
N ASP A 263 19.77 -29.45 16.34
CA ASP A 263 19.26 -28.56 17.41
C ASP A 263 18.36 -27.43 16.89
N GLY A 264 17.96 -27.47 15.61
CA GLY A 264 17.19 -26.42 14.97
C GLY A 264 16.31 -26.92 13.83
N TYR A 265 16.24 -26.14 12.77
CA TYR A 265 15.35 -26.36 11.64
C TYR A 265 16.06 -26.10 10.32
N ARG A 266 15.79 -26.97 9.35
CA ARG A 266 16.12 -26.77 7.95
C ARG A 266 14.91 -26.26 7.19
N PHE A 267 15.11 -25.15 6.50
CA PHE A 267 14.20 -24.53 5.56
C PHE A 267 14.66 -24.87 4.14
N GLU A 268 13.74 -25.35 3.32
CA GLU A 268 13.96 -25.59 1.89
C GLU A 268 12.88 -24.87 1.13
N GLY A 269 13.24 -23.79 0.45
CA GLY A 269 12.29 -22.95 -0.21
C GLY A 269 12.69 -22.59 -1.63
N HIS A 270 11.77 -21.88 -2.26
CA HIS A 270 11.87 -21.48 -3.65
C HIS A 270 11.34 -20.06 -3.84
N GLY A 271 11.77 -19.39 -4.90
CA GLY A 271 11.45 -17.98 -5.13
C GLY A 271 12.08 -17.01 -4.13
N ALA A 272 11.85 -15.71 -4.33
CA ALA A 272 12.41 -14.64 -3.52
C ALA A 272 11.48 -13.43 -3.49
N GLY A 273 11.00 -13.06 -2.31
CA GLY A 273 10.03 -11.97 -2.11
C GLY A 273 8.59 -12.44 -1.89
N HIS A 274 7.66 -11.49 -1.98
CA HIS A 274 6.25 -11.70 -1.65
C HIS A 274 5.49 -12.52 -2.70
N GLY A 275 5.92 -12.50 -3.97
CA GLY A 275 5.31 -13.28 -5.06
C GLY A 275 4.00 -12.71 -5.61
N VAL A 276 3.56 -11.54 -5.15
CA VAL A 276 2.39 -10.82 -5.67
C VAL A 276 2.78 -10.04 -6.93
N GLY A 277 1.95 -10.16 -7.98
CA GLY A 277 2.12 -9.44 -9.24
C GLY A 277 3.27 -9.97 -10.10
N MET A 278 4.09 -9.07 -10.65
CA MET A 278 5.11 -9.43 -11.64
C MET A 278 6.32 -10.14 -11.01
N CYS A 279 6.70 -11.27 -11.60
CA CYS A 279 7.91 -12.01 -11.25
C CYS A 279 9.09 -11.52 -12.11
N VAL A 280 10.10 -10.87 -11.54
CA VAL A 280 11.23 -10.31 -12.31
C VAL A 280 12.06 -11.39 -13.01
N ILE A 281 12.37 -12.50 -12.35
CA ILE A 281 13.07 -13.62 -13.00
C ILE A 281 12.22 -14.26 -14.10
N GLY A 282 10.91 -14.32 -13.88
CA GLY A 282 9.98 -14.89 -14.84
C GLY A 282 9.85 -14.00 -16.08
N SER A 283 9.67 -12.69 -15.92
CA SER A 283 9.63 -11.74 -17.03
C SER A 283 10.91 -11.76 -17.86
N SER A 284 12.07 -11.86 -17.20
CA SER A 284 13.37 -11.97 -17.88
C SER A 284 13.46 -13.23 -18.76
N LYS A 285 13.02 -14.39 -18.24
CA LYS A 285 13.00 -15.65 -18.99
C LYS A 285 11.97 -15.65 -20.12
N LEU A 286 10.80 -15.04 -19.93
CA LEU A 286 9.77 -14.89 -20.97
C LEU A 286 10.27 -14.00 -22.10
N ALA A 287 10.94 -12.89 -21.78
CA ALA A 287 11.57 -12.03 -22.79
C ALA A 287 12.66 -12.76 -23.58
N ALA A 288 13.49 -13.57 -22.91
CA ALA A 288 14.49 -14.42 -23.57
C ALA A 288 13.86 -15.49 -24.47
N ALA A 289 12.61 -15.89 -24.21
CA ALA A 289 11.82 -16.76 -25.06
C ALA A 289 11.10 -16.00 -26.20
N GLY A 290 11.28 -14.69 -26.31
CA GLY A 290 10.73 -13.84 -27.37
C GLY A 290 9.39 -13.18 -27.05
N GLU A 291 8.88 -13.29 -25.81
CA GLU A 291 7.64 -12.58 -25.44
C GLU A 291 7.85 -11.06 -25.40
N SER A 292 6.84 -10.32 -25.88
CA SER A 292 6.86 -8.87 -25.86
C SER A 292 6.60 -8.31 -24.45
N ALA A 293 6.94 -7.04 -24.23
CA ALA A 293 6.64 -6.37 -22.96
C ALA A 293 5.12 -6.38 -22.65
N GLN A 294 4.29 -6.27 -23.69
CA GLN A 294 2.83 -6.32 -23.57
C GLN A 294 2.34 -7.71 -23.13
N ASP A 295 2.88 -8.77 -23.71
CA ASP A 295 2.50 -10.15 -23.35
C ASP A 295 2.91 -10.48 -21.92
N ILE A 296 4.13 -10.08 -21.54
CA ILE A 296 4.64 -10.22 -20.18
C ILE A 296 3.72 -9.49 -19.17
N LEU A 297 3.34 -8.24 -19.45
CA LEU A 297 2.44 -7.47 -18.60
C LEU A 297 1.05 -8.10 -18.51
N ALA A 298 0.48 -8.54 -19.63
CA ALA A 298 -0.83 -9.19 -19.68
C ALA A 298 -0.85 -10.52 -18.90
N ARG A 299 0.29 -11.22 -18.85
CA ARG A 299 0.45 -12.45 -18.08
C ARG A 299 0.43 -12.20 -16.57
N TYR A 300 1.16 -11.20 -16.09
CA TYR A 300 1.28 -10.91 -14.65
C TYR A 300 0.16 -10.02 -14.11
N PHE A 301 -0.48 -9.22 -14.96
CA PHE A 301 -1.58 -8.32 -14.61
C PHE A 301 -2.78 -8.51 -15.55
N PRO A 302 -3.43 -9.69 -15.54
CA PRO A 302 -4.49 -10.01 -16.50
C PRO A 302 -5.66 -9.04 -16.40
N GLY A 303 -6.01 -8.44 -17.54
CA GLY A 303 -7.09 -7.44 -17.64
C GLY A 303 -6.67 -6.01 -17.30
N ALA A 304 -5.43 -5.77 -16.87
CA ALA A 304 -4.87 -4.42 -16.84
C ALA A 304 -4.40 -4.03 -18.26
N GLU A 305 -4.57 -2.76 -18.60
CA GLU A 305 -4.28 -2.22 -19.93
C GLU A 305 -3.16 -1.19 -19.87
N ILE A 306 -2.25 -1.22 -20.85
CA ILE A 306 -1.20 -0.21 -20.99
C ILE A 306 -1.83 1.07 -21.53
N GLY A 307 -1.56 2.21 -20.88
CA GLY A 307 -2.05 3.51 -21.32
C GLY A 307 -1.12 4.65 -20.88
N GLU A 308 -1.27 5.80 -21.52
CA GLU A 308 -0.45 6.98 -21.25
C GLU A 308 -0.89 7.71 -19.97
N LEU A 309 0.09 8.16 -19.20
CA LEU A 309 -0.08 8.99 -18.01
C LEU A 309 -0.60 10.38 -18.46
N GLY A 310 -1.88 10.65 -18.20
CA GLY A 310 -2.57 11.87 -18.65
C GLY A 310 -3.59 11.67 -19.78
N GLY A 311 -3.69 10.45 -20.31
CA GLY A 311 -4.77 10.09 -21.24
C GLY A 311 -6.11 9.99 -20.52
N THR A 312 -7.11 10.75 -20.96
CA THR A 312 -8.51 10.48 -20.61
C THR A 312 -8.97 9.26 -21.37
N ARG A 313 -9.28 8.16 -20.67
CA ARG A 313 -10.16 7.13 -21.24
C ARG A 313 -11.60 7.51 -20.88
N PRO A 314 -12.55 7.53 -21.82
CA PRO A 314 -13.90 8.02 -21.55
C PRO A 314 -14.57 7.12 -20.51
N THR A 315 -14.71 7.64 -19.28
CA THR A 315 -15.56 7.04 -18.27
C THR A 315 -17.01 7.36 -18.64
N SER A 316 -17.85 6.31 -18.61
CA SER A 316 -19.29 6.41 -18.71
C SER A 316 -19.83 7.54 -17.84
N THR A 317 -20.53 8.48 -18.48
CA THR A 317 -21.15 9.65 -17.89
C THR A 317 -22.27 9.26 -16.92
N ALA A 318 -22.02 9.43 -15.63
CA ALA A 318 -23.07 9.65 -14.65
C ALA A 318 -22.82 11.00 -13.96
N LEU A 319 -23.58 12.02 -14.38
CA LEU A 319 -23.55 13.37 -13.81
C LEU A 319 -23.95 13.31 -12.32
N ALA A 320 -23.02 13.63 -11.42
CA ALA A 320 -23.31 13.84 -10.01
C ALA A 320 -23.82 15.28 -9.78
N ARG A 321 -25.01 15.41 -9.19
CA ARG A 321 -25.53 16.68 -8.64
C ARG A 321 -24.77 17.05 -7.35
N PRO A 322 -24.66 18.35 -7.00
CA PRO A 322 -24.07 18.75 -5.73
C PRO A 322 -24.96 18.32 -4.56
N VAL A 323 -24.36 17.63 -3.59
CA VAL A 323 -24.96 17.23 -2.29
C VAL A 323 -24.31 18.12 -1.22
N PRO A 324 -25.05 18.60 -0.20
CA PRO A 324 -24.51 19.47 0.84
C PRO A 324 -23.37 18.80 1.64
N ALA A 325 -22.39 19.60 2.06
CA ALA A 325 -21.20 19.16 2.78
C ALA A 325 -21.55 18.54 4.14
N VAL A 326 -20.91 17.42 4.50
CA VAL A 326 -21.00 16.81 5.84
C VAL A 326 -20.02 17.54 6.76
N ASP A 327 -20.46 17.87 7.97
CA ASP A 327 -19.60 18.39 9.02
C ASP A 327 -18.70 17.25 9.54
N SER A 328 -17.49 17.15 9.01
CA SER A 328 -16.50 16.15 9.43
C SER A 328 -15.65 16.71 10.57
N VAL A 329 -15.76 16.12 11.76
CA VAL A 329 -14.91 16.47 12.92
C VAL A 329 -13.73 15.53 12.97
N LEU A 330 -12.59 16.01 12.49
CA LEU A 330 -11.35 15.25 12.40
C LEU A 330 -10.41 15.61 13.55
N THR A 331 -9.97 14.61 14.31
CA THR A 331 -8.85 14.73 15.25
C THR A 331 -7.61 14.11 14.62
N LEU A 332 -6.57 14.93 14.46
CA LEU A 332 -5.25 14.50 14.04
C LEU A 332 -4.26 14.76 15.18
N PRO A 333 -3.17 13.97 15.26
CA PRO A 333 -1.98 14.36 16.00
C PRO A 333 -1.44 15.70 15.52
N GLU A 334 -0.76 16.46 16.38
CA GLU A 334 -0.17 17.77 16.02
C GLU A 334 0.78 17.67 14.81
N SER A 335 1.55 16.57 14.72
CA SER A 335 2.44 16.28 13.58
C SER A 335 1.69 16.15 12.25
N ASP A 336 0.42 15.77 12.30
CA ASP A 336 -0.41 15.45 11.15
C ASP A 336 -1.39 16.59 10.85
N GLU A 337 -1.42 17.67 11.63
CA GLU A 337 -2.45 18.71 11.51
C GLU A 337 -2.42 19.41 10.13
N GLY A 338 -1.24 19.48 9.49
CA GLY A 338 -1.09 19.94 8.11
C GLY A 338 -1.81 19.09 7.06
N GLU A 339 -2.23 17.87 7.42
CA GLU A 339 -2.95 16.92 6.56
C GLU A 339 -4.46 17.12 6.57
N ARG A 340 -4.99 17.93 7.49
CA ARG A 340 -6.44 18.14 7.68
C ARG A 340 -7.16 18.48 6.37
N ALA A 341 -6.57 19.36 5.56
CA ALA A 341 -7.15 19.81 4.29
C ALA A 341 -7.28 18.70 3.24
N ALA A 342 -6.46 17.64 3.33
CA ALA A 342 -6.55 16.49 2.43
C ALA A 342 -7.48 15.39 2.99
N ILE A 343 -7.47 15.19 4.30
CA ILE A 343 -8.22 14.10 4.96
C ILE A 343 -9.71 14.42 5.08
N VAL A 344 -10.08 15.67 5.36
CA VAL A 344 -11.50 16.05 5.45
C VAL A 344 -12.26 15.77 4.14
N PRO A 345 -11.78 16.20 2.96
CA PRO A 345 -12.43 15.85 1.69
C PRO A 345 -12.40 14.36 1.37
N LEU A 346 -11.38 13.61 1.82
CA LEU A 346 -11.32 12.16 1.66
C LEU A 346 -12.47 11.50 2.42
N ILE A 347 -12.60 11.79 3.72
CA ILE A 347 -13.67 11.23 4.57
C ILE A 347 -15.04 11.59 4.00
N GLN A 348 -15.22 12.83 3.54
CA GLN A 348 -16.45 13.27 2.88
C GLN A 348 -16.78 12.41 1.65
N ARG A 349 -15.84 12.30 0.71
CA ARG A 349 -16.03 11.54 -0.54
C ARG A 349 -16.35 10.08 -0.26
N GLU A 350 -15.65 9.46 0.68
CA GLU A 350 -15.87 8.07 1.06
C GLU A 350 -17.22 7.89 1.77
N SER A 351 -17.61 8.82 2.65
CA SER A 351 -18.92 8.83 3.31
C SER A 351 -20.06 8.88 2.29
N ASP A 352 -19.98 9.81 1.33
CA ASP A 352 -20.98 9.93 0.28
C ASP A 352 -21.04 8.68 -0.62
N ALA A 353 -19.89 8.07 -0.90
CA ALA A 353 -19.81 6.84 -1.69
C ALA A 353 -20.45 5.66 -0.96
N VAL A 354 -20.18 5.49 0.34
CA VAL A 354 -20.78 4.43 1.16
C VAL A 354 -22.28 4.62 1.31
N ALA A 355 -22.73 5.84 1.59
CA ALA A 355 -24.15 6.15 1.70
C ALA A 355 -24.91 5.81 0.41
N ARG A 356 -24.36 6.19 -0.75
CA ARG A 356 -24.92 5.80 -2.06
C ARG A 356 -24.97 4.28 -2.23
N ALA A 357 -23.90 3.57 -1.89
CA ALA A 357 -23.84 2.11 -2.04
C ALA A 357 -24.86 1.38 -1.14
N LEU A 358 -25.12 1.91 0.05
CA LEU A 358 -26.09 1.35 0.99
C LEU A 358 -27.55 1.77 0.71
N GLY A 359 -27.75 2.75 -0.18
CA GLY A 359 -29.06 3.39 -0.37
C GLY A 359 -29.51 4.10 0.92
N LEU A 360 -28.60 4.87 1.51
CA LEU A 360 -28.80 5.68 2.71
C LEU A 360 -28.43 7.14 2.43
N ASN A 361 -28.86 8.05 3.29
CA ASN A 361 -28.32 9.39 3.32
C ASN A 361 -26.97 9.39 4.05
N PRO A 362 -25.99 10.22 3.64
CA PRO A 362 -24.76 10.36 4.38
C PRO A 362 -25.06 10.87 5.80
N PRO A 363 -24.31 10.44 6.82
CA PRO A 363 -24.47 10.92 8.18
C PRO A 363 -24.22 12.42 8.23
N ALA A 364 -25.04 13.14 9.01
CA ALA A 364 -24.92 14.59 9.16
C ALA A 364 -23.56 15.02 9.75
N ARG A 365 -22.91 14.12 10.50
CA ARG A 365 -21.60 14.31 11.11
C ARG A 365 -20.82 13.02 11.12
N VAL A 366 -19.54 13.10 10.73
CA VAL A 366 -18.57 12.00 10.89
C VAL A 366 -17.48 12.48 11.82
N VAL A 367 -17.22 11.72 12.90
CA VAL A 367 -16.10 11.98 13.80
C VAL A 367 -15.02 10.94 13.51
N ALA A 368 -13.82 11.39 13.17
CA ALA A 368 -12.69 10.52 12.89
C ALA A 368 -11.47 10.94 13.70
N ARG A 369 -10.78 9.96 14.28
CA ARG A 369 -9.60 10.14 15.11
C ARG A 369 -8.48 9.25 14.59
N PHE A 370 -7.43 9.88 14.10
CA PHE A 370 -6.17 9.21 13.84
C PHE A 370 -5.35 9.26 15.12
N HIS A 371 -4.88 8.10 15.58
CA HIS A 371 -4.09 8.02 16.81
C HIS A 371 -2.61 8.31 16.50
N PRO A 372 -1.86 8.94 17.43
CA PRO A 372 -0.47 9.35 17.18
C PRO A 372 0.53 8.19 17.10
N SER A 373 0.19 7.04 17.68
CA SER A 373 0.99 5.82 17.59
C SER A 373 0.10 4.57 17.59
N VAL A 374 0.68 3.43 17.26
CA VAL A 374 -0.01 2.13 17.34
C VAL A 374 -0.41 1.84 18.80
N GLU A 375 0.44 2.13 19.78
CA GLU A 375 0.10 1.93 21.20
C GLU A 375 -1.02 2.87 21.67
N ALA A 376 -1.05 4.11 21.16
CA ALA A 376 -2.12 5.06 21.46
C ALA A 376 -3.45 4.59 20.88
N TYR A 377 -3.43 4.04 19.67
CA TYR A 377 -4.59 3.38 19.06
C TYR A 377 -5.08 2.22 19.91
N GLU A 378 -4.21 1.27 20.30
CA GLU A 378 -4.61 0.12 21.12
C GLU A 378 -5.24 0.57 22.45
N ARG A 379 -4.62 1.54 23.12
CA ARG A 379 -5.13 2.07 24.39
C ARG A 379 -6.46 2.81 24.21
N GLY A 380 -6.58 3.60 23.15
CA GLY A 380 -7.73 4.47 22.90
C GLY A 380 -8.91 3.77 22.23
N SER A 381 -8.70 2.62 21.59
CA SER A 381 -9.74 1.82 20.93
C SER A 381 -10.04 0.50 21.65
N GLY A 382 -9.11 0.00 22.47
CA GLY A 382 -9.17 -1.34 23.04
C GLY A 382 -8.96 -2.45 22.01
N GLN A 383 -8.63 -2.12 20.76
CA GLN A 383 -8.42 -3.07 19.68
C GLN A 383 -6.95 -3.51 19.60
N PRO A 384 -6.66 -4.72 19.11
CA PRO A 384 -5.28 -5.16 18.89
C PRO A 384 -4.56 -4.33 17.82
N TRP A 385 -3.23 -4.16 17.96
CA TRP A 385 -2.37 -3.39 17.05
C TRP A 385 -2.46 -3.77 15.56
N PHE A 386 -2.90 -4.99 15.27
CA PHE A 386 -3.02 -5.51 13.90
C PHE A 386 -4.35 -5.15 13.23
N THR A 387 -5.30 -4.54 13.94
CA THR A 387 -6.49 -3.93 13.33
C THR A 387 -6.13 -2.57 12.77
N LEU A 388 -6.73 -2.20 11.63
CA LEU A 388 -6.40 -0.95 10.93
C LEU A 388 -7.26 0.23 11.40
N GLY A 389 -8.46 -0.06 11.86
CA GLY A 389 -9.42 0.87 12.43
C GLY A 389 -10.50 0.13 13.21
N ALA A 390 -11.33 0.91 13.89
CA ALA A 390 -12.56 0.45 14.52
C ALA A 390 -13.54 1.61 14.70
N THR A 391 -14.82 1.29 14.67
CA THR A 391 -15.91 2.23 14.96
C THR A 391 -16.39 2.03 16.38
N ILE A 392 -16.23 3.04 17.23
CA ILE A 392 -16.52 2.98 18.67
C ILE A 392 -17.33 4.21 19.04
N ASN A 393 -18.50 4.02 19.67
CA ASN A 393 -19.39 5.12 20.07
C ASN A 393 -19.71 6.10 18.92
N SER A 394 -19.92 5.57 17.70
CA SER A 394 -20.12 6.37 16.48
C SER A 394 -18.93 7.26 16.06
N GLU A 395 -17.72 7.00 16.58
CA GLU A 395 -16.48 7.62 16.15
C GLU A 395 -15.59 6.59 15.45
N LEU A 396 -14.90 7.02 14.39
CA LEU A 396 -13.89 6.22 13.70
C LEU A 396 -12.56 6.38 14.44
N HIS A 397 -12.06 5.30 15.03
CA HIS A 397 -10.72 5.21 15.61
C HIS A 397 -9.82 4.53 14.60
N LEU A 398 -8.75 5.22 14.17
CA LEU A 398 -7.89 4.77 13.09
C LEU A 398 -6.45 4.69 13.58
N LEU A 399 -5.70 3.70 13.08
CA LEU A 399 -4.25 3.68 13.23
C LEU A 399 -3.62 5.01 12.77
N PRO A 400 -2.36 5.31 13.15
CA PRO A 400 -1.69 6.52 12.71
C PRO A 400 -1.81 6.73 11.21
N LEU A 401 -2.07 7.97 10.80
CA LEU A 401 -2.32 8.30 9.40
C LEU A 401 -1.16 7.83 8.51
N ALA A 402 0.07 8.02 8.97
CA ALA A 402 1.27 7.53 8.31
C ALA A 402 1.25 6.00 8.11
N VAL A 403 0.86 5.22 9.11
CA VAL A 403 0.80 3.75 9.02
C VAL A 403 -0.23 3.30 7.98
N LEU A 404 -1.39 3.95 7.93
CA LEU A 404 -2.45 3.61 6.97
C LEU A 404 -2.07 3.98 5.54
N ARG A 405 -1.36 5.11 5.35
CA ARG A 405 -0.81 5.52 4.05
C ARG A 405 0.34 4.62 3.61
N ASP A 406 1.27 4.33 4.50
CA ASP A 406 2.38 3.39 4.25
C ASP A 406 1.85 2.00 3.88
N ARG A 407 0.69 1.59 4.37
CA ARG A 407 0.12 0.31 3.96
C ARG A 407 -0.72 0.40 2.69
N GLY A 408 -0.97 1.60 2.15
CA GLY A 408 -1.84 1.80 1.00
C GLY A 408 -3.29 1.39 1.27
N VAL A 409 -3.75 1.57 2.52
CA VAL A 409 -5.06 1.09 2.99
C VAL A 409 -5.92 2.20 3.62
N LEU A 410 -5.50 3.47 3.56
CA LEU A 410 -6.20 4.59 4.20
C LEU A 410 -7.66 4.70 3.77
N GLU A 411 -7.92 4.89 2.47
CA GLU A 411 -9.25 5.08 1.89
C GLU A 411 -10.14 3.88 2.20
N ARG A 412 -9.60 2.67 2.04
CA ARG A 412 -10.33 1.43 2.30
C ARG A 412 -10.68 1.26 3.77
N THR A 413 -9.76 1.61 4.67
CA THR A 413 -10.00 1.53 6.12
C THR A 413 -11.07 2.53 6.54
N VAL A 414 -10.98 3.78 6.06
CA VAL A 414 -12.01 4.80 6.28
C VAL A 414 -13.36 4.32 5.77
N ARG A 415 -13.40 3.78 4.55
CA ARG A 415 -14.63 3.23 3.96
C ARG A 415 -15.21 2.07 4.78
N HIS A 416 -14.37 1.13 5.23
CA HIS A 416 -14.78 0.00 6.05
C HIS A 416 -15.44 0.47 7.35
N GLU A 417 -14.80 1.41 8.06
CA GLU A 417 -15.36 1.95 9.30
C GLU A 417 -16.62 2.80 9.07
N LEU A 418 -16.71 3.53 7.95
CA LEU A 418 -17.94 4.23 7.57
C LEU A 418 -19.12 3.27 7.34
N VAL A 419 -18.87 2.07 6.82
CA VAL A 419 -19.94 1.06 6.69
C VAL A 419 -20.39 0.58 8.07
N HIS A 420 -19.48 0.30 8.99
CA HIS A 420 -19.83 -0.03 10.38
C HIS A 420 -20.68 1.09 11.00
N LEU A 421 -20.25 2.36 10.87
CA LEU A 421 -20.98 3.53 11.35
C LEU A 421 -22.40 3.61 10.78
N MET A 422 -22.58 3.46 9.47
CA MET A 422 -23.88 3.65 8.80
C MET A 422 -24.82 2.46 8.95
N THR A 423 -24.29 1.27 9.29
CA THR A 423 -25.08 0.04 9.39
C THR A 423 -25.31 -0.45 10.81
N ASP A 424 -24.67 0.16 11.82
CA ASP A 424 -24.73 -0.26 13.23
C ASP A 424 -26.18 -0.45 13.72
N ALA A 425 -27.04 0.55 13.54
CA ALA A 425 -28.45 0.46 13.94
C ALA A 425 -29.22 -0.64 13.20
N ALA A 426 -28.96 -0.83 11.89
CA ALA A 426 -29.63 -1.85 11.09
C ALA A 426 -29.20 -3.27 11.48
N PHE A 427 -27.97 -3.43 11.95
CA PHE A 427 -27.36 -4.69 12.34
C PHE A 427 -27.30 -4.92 13.85
N ALA A 428 -27.96 -4.07 14.64
CA ALA A 428 -28.07 -4.26 16.09
C ALA A 428 -28.62 -5.66 16.42
N GLY A 429 -27.93 -6.36 17.32
CA GLY A 429 -28.28 -7.73 17.73
C GLY A 429 -28.00 -8.83 16.71
N ARG A 430 -27.40 -8.52 15.54
CA ARG A 430 -26.99 -9.54 14.56
C ARG A 430 -25.60 -10.09 14.89
N PRO A 431 -25.28 -11.32 14.43
CA PRO A 431 -23.94 -11.88 14.55
C PRO A 431 -22.86 -10.95 13.97
N ALA A 432 -21.66 -11.00 14.55
CA ALA A 432 -20.55 -10.14 14.14
C ALA A 432 -20.17 -10.31 12.65
N TRP A 433 -20.35 -11.52 12.10
CA TRP A 433 -20.06 -11.79 10.70
C TRP A 433 -20.95 -11.02 9.73
N VAL A 434 -22.18 -10.64 10.13
CA VAL A 434 -23.07 -9.83 9.29
C VAL A 434 -22.49 -8.43 9.14
N ARG A 435 -22.11 -7.80 10.26
CA ARG A 435 -21.51 -6.46 10.30
C ARG A 435 -20.19 -6.43 9.54
N GLU A 436 -19.28 -7.35 9.88
CA GLU A 436 -17.97 -7.44 9.26
C GLU A 436 -18.07 -7.77 7.77
N GLY A 437 -18.92 -8.72 7.40
CA GLY A 437 -19.13 -9.11 6.00
C GLY A 437 -19.69 -7.97 5.15
N ALA A 438 -20.63 -7.20 5.69
CA ALA A 438 -21.14 -5.99 5.05
C ALA A 438 -20.04 -4.93 4.90
N ALA A 439 -19.28 -4.65 5.96
CA ALA A 439 -18.20 -3.67 5.96
C ALA A 439 -17.17 -3.99 4.88
N ILE A 440 -16.75 -5.25 4.74
CA ILE A 440 -15.81 -5.66 3.70
C ILE A 440 -16.44 -5.57 2.30
N HIS A 441 -17.67 -6.06 2.13
CA HIS A 441 -18.36 -6.06 0.84
C HIS A 441 -18.50 -4.63 0.27
N PHE A 442 -19.02 -3.70 1.07
CA PHE A 442 -19.23 -2.32 0.65
C PHE A 442 -17.91 -1.51 0.62
N ALA A 443 -16.89 -1.91 1.37
CA ALA A 443 -15.58 -1.25 1.32
C ALA A 443 -14.72 -1.63 0.10
N GLN A 444 -14.87 -2.84 -0.44
CA GLN A 444 -13.99 -3.36 -1.50
C GLN A 444 -14.63 -3.40 -2.90
N GLY A 445 -15.96 -3.25 -3.00
CA GLY A 445 -16.66 -3.39 -4.29
C GLY A 445 -16.92 -4.85 -4.66
N GLY A 446 -17.98 -5.06 -5.45
CA GLY A 446 -18.61 -6.36 -5.66
C GLY A 446 -17.98 -7.21 -6.76
N THR A 447 -17.11 -8.14 -6.38
CA THR A 447 -17.08 -9.48 -6.97
C THR A 447 -16.83 -10.48 -5.84
N GLY A 448 -17.89 -11.22 -5.48
CA GLY A 448 -17.90 -12.10 -4.32
C GLY A 448 -17.65 -13.55 -4.69
N SER A 449 -16.95 -14.27 -3.81
CA SER A 449 -16.80 -15.73 -3.90
C SER A 449 -18.09 -16.41 -3.42
N THR A 450 -18.65 -17.31 -4.22
CA THR A 450 -19.82 -18.14 -3.87
C THR A 450 -19.46 -19.40 -3.09
N ALA A 451 -18.20 -19.52 -2.63
CA ALA A 451 -17.72 -20.71 -1.94
C ALA A 451 -18.55 -21.00 -0.67
N ARG A 452 -18.95 -22.26 -0.49
CA ARG A 452 -19.62 -22.75 0.72
C ARG A 452 -18.61 -22.83 1.87
N VAL A 453 -18.45 -21.72 2.58
CA VAL A 453 -17.70 -21.64 3.84
C VAL A 453 -18.63 -21.45 5.03
N SER A 454 -18.25 -22.04 6.18
CA SER A 454 -18.91 -21.78 7.47
C SER A 454 -18.73 -20.32 7.86
N CYS A 455 -19.77 -19.69 8.38
CA CYS A 455 -19.63 -18.33 8.91
C CYS A 455 -18.80 -18.36 10.19
N PRO A 456 -17.92 -17.37 10.41
CA PRO A 456 -17.13 -17.30 11.62
C PRO A 456 -18.04 -17.00 12.83
N SER A 457 -17.63 -17.49 13.99
CA SER A 457 -18.24 -17.13 15.26
C SER A 457 -17.89 -15.69 15.66
N ASP A 458 -18.70 -15.11 16.54
CA ASP A 458 -18.43 -13.78 17.10
C ASP A 458 -17.08 -13.72 17.83
N ALA A 459 -16.64 -14.82 18.45
CA ALA A 459 -15.35 -14.87 19.13
C ALA A 459 -14.16 -14.73 18.16
N GLU A 460 -14.27 -15.30 16.96
CA GLU A 460 -13.21 -15.22 15.94
C GLU A 460 -13.03 -13.81 15.38
N LEU A 461 -14.11 -13.03 15.31
CA LEU A 461 -14.11 -11.66 14.79
C LEU A 461 -13.85 -10.61 15.86
N LEU A 462 -14.51 -10.72 17.02
CA LEU A 462 -14.45 -9.72 18.08
C LEU A 462 -13.25 -9.89 19.02
N ARG A 463 -12.69 -11.10 19.09
CA ARG A 463 -11.52 -11.42 19.93
C ARG A 463 -10.49 -12.22 19.15
N PRO A 464 -9.99 -11.68 18.03
CA PRO A 464 -9.05 -12.40 17.18
C PRO A 464 -7.73 -12.63 17.91
N VAL A 465 -7.21 -13.85 17.82
CA VAL A 465 -5.95 -14.23 18.49
C VAL A 465 -4.70 -13.82 17.70
N SER A 466 -4.85 -13.41 16.44
CA SER A 466 -3.79 -12.88 15.58
C SER A 466 -4.37 -12.17 14.35
N ALA A 467 -3.53 -11.40 13.65
CA ALA A 467 -3.88 -10.75 12.38
C ALA A 467 -4.37 -11.76 11.32
N GLY A 468 -3.68 -12.90 11.19
CA GLY A 468 -4.05 -13.95 10.24
C GLY A 468 -5.38 -14.62 10.62
N ALA A 469 -5.66 -14.80 11.91
CA ALA A 469 -6.94 -15.34 12.36
C ALA A 469 -8.10 -14.37 12.08
N LEU A 470 -7.88 -13.07 12.30
CA LEU A 470 -8.85 -12.03 11.93
C LEU A 470 -9.09 -12.01 10.42
N SER A 471 -8.03 -12.00 9.61
CA SER A 471 -8.12 -11.98 8.14
C SER A 471 -8.93 -13.17 7.59
N ASP A 472 -8.66 -14.38 8.09
CA ASP A 472 -9.38 -15.60 7.72
C ASP A 472 -10.86 -15.53 8.14
N ALA A 473 -11.15 -15.07 9.37
CA ALA A 473 -12.51 -14.88 9.84
C ALA A 473 -13.27 -13.81 9.02
N SER A 474 -12.67 -12.64 8.78
CA SER A 474 -13.19 -11.56 7.95
C SER A 474 -13.47 -12.03 6.51
N THR A 475 -12.60 -12.85 5.93
CA THR A 475 -12.81 -13.44 4.60
C THR A 475 -14.05 -14.34 4.58
N ARG A 476 -14.22 -15.20 5.59
CA ARG A 476 -15.44 -16.04 5.71
C ARG A 476 -16.69 -15.21 6.00
N ALA A 477 -16.58 -14.14 6.79
CA ALA A 477 -17.68 -13.22 7.06
C ALA A 477 -18.21 -12.59 5.77
N ARG A 478 -17.31 -12.07 4.92
CA ARG A 478 -17.65 -11.55 3.59
C ARG A 478 -18.36 -12.60 2.73
N ALA A 479 -17.78 -13.80 2.60
CA ALA A 479 -18.37 -14.86 1.78
C ALA A 479 -19.77 -15.28 2.28
N CYS A 480 -20.00 -15.32 3.59
CA CYS A 480 -21.32 -15.56 4.16
C CYS A 480 -22.32 -14.45 3.83
N PHE A 481 -21.90 -13.19 3.95
CA PHE A 481 -22.73 -12.04 3.62
C PHE A 481 -23.12 -12.02 2.15
N GLU A 482 -22.15 -12.18 1.25
CA GLU A 482 -22.37 -12.22 -0.19
C GLU A 482 -23.23 -13.40 -0.63
N ARG A 483 -23.13 -14.55 0.05
CA ARG A 483 -24.02 -15.70 -0.19
C ARG A 483 -25.48 -15.39 0.13
N GLN A 484 -25.73 -14.61 1.19
CA GLN A 484 -27.09 -14.20 1.53
C GLN A 484 -27.66 -13.21 0.50
N LEU A 485 -26.82 -12.29 0.00
CA LEU A 485 -27.18 -11.41 -1.11
C LEU A 485 -27.49 -12.21 -2.39
N ALA A 486 -26.65 -13.19 -2.72
CA ALA A 486 -26.83 -14.07 -3.87
C ALA A 486 -28.11 -14.93 -3.78
N ALA A 487 -28.60 -15.19 -2.56
CA ALA A 487 -29.87 -15.86 -2.31
C ALA A 487 -31.08 -14.91 -2.45
N GLY A 488 -30.88 -13.69 -2.94
CA GLY A 488 -31.93 -12.69 -3.18
C GLY A 488 -32.27 -11.81 -1.98
N ARG A 489 -31.54 -11.92 -0.87
CA ARG A 489 -31.74 -11.03 0.27
C ARG A 489 -31.13 -9.66 -0.01
N THR A 490 -31.81 -8.61 0.43
CA THR A 490 -31.19 -7.29 0.58
C THR A 490 -30.20 -7.31 1.74
N TRP A 491 -29.24 -6.40 1.75
CA TRP A 491 -28.27 -6.28 2.85
C TRP A 491 -28.96 -6.12 4.22
N ARG A 492 -30.13 -5.46 4.25
CA ARG A 492 -30.94 -5.26 5.46
C ARG A 492 -31.58 -6.55 5.98
N GLU A 493 -31.70 -7.59 5.18
CA GLU A 493 -32.35 -8.87 5.55
C GLU A 493 -31.35 -9.96 5.96
N VAL A 494 -30.05 -9.71 5.83
CA VAL A 494 -28.99 -10.66 6.20
C VAL A 494 -28.95 -10.83 7.73
N ARG A 495 -29.12 -12.06 8.24
CA ARG A 495 -29.13 -12.35 9.68
C ARG A 495 -28.16 -13.45 10.04
#